data_AF-A0A8J4FCR4-F1
#
_entry.id   AF-A0A8J4FCR4-F1
#
_cell.length_a   1.000
_cell.length_b   1.000
_cell.length_c   1.000
_cell.angle_alpha   90.00
_cell.angle_beta   90.00
_cell.angle_gamma   90.00
#
_symmetry.space_group_name_H-M   'P 1'
#
loop_
_entity.id
_entity.type
_entity.pdbx_description
1 polymer ?
#
loop_
_entity_poly.entity_id
_entity_poly.type
_entity_poly.pdbx_seq_one_letter_code
_entity_poly.pdbx_strand_id
1 'polypeptide(L)'
;MWHLTLYPILLRVMWRFGRVLGAVLAYTSLDRCWAYDRSVNDVVHITDICKVLPLINQNIEANGIGPKQRKGASEGFAVAEELEWGKEGYEQVVARLASEPVDWCLAADCCYIDQEGASPSTPHFVRTCALLCGPTTRCLVCFELRSSEVQRVFVEEASKAFNKVERLPPHSLPKPCQVEHILLYELSGSKLKT
;
A
#
# COMPACT_ATOMS: atom_id res chain seq x y z
N MET A 1 -24.43 10.98 -14.59
CA MET A 1 -23.19 11.03 -15.39
C MET A 1 -22.22 10.07 -14.71
N TRP A 2 -22.20 8.82 -15.18
CA TRP A 2 -21.52 7.69 -14.55
C TRP A 2 -20.08 7.51 -15.05
N HIS A 3 -19.26 6.84 -14.23
CA HIS A 3 -17.94 6.24 -14.47
C HIS A 3 -16.69 6.95 -13.90
N LEU A 4 -16.38 6.58 -12.65
CA LEU A 4 -15.18 5.82 -12.28
C LEU A 4 -14.01 5.89 -13.28
N THR A 5 -13.08 6.80 -13.02
CA THR A 5 -11.73 6.80 -13.58
C THR A 5 -10.77 6.44 -12.46
N LEU A 6 -10.39 5.18 -12.41
CA LEU A 6 -9.70 4.50 -11.29
C LEU A 6 -8.24 4.97 -11.06
N TYR A 7 -7.83 6.17 -11.48
CA TYR A 7 -6.42 6.38 -11.78
C TYR A 7 -5.77 7.77 -11.93
N PRO A 8 -6.39 8.92 -11.63
CA PRO A 8 -5.59 10.06 -11.19
C PRO A 8 -4.86 9.78 -9.85
N ILE A 9 -5.10 8.62 -9.22
CA ILE A 9 -5.12 8.41 -7.77
C ILE A 9 -3.79 7.86 -7.25
N LEU A 10 -3.31 6.71 -7.71
CA LEU A 10 -2.00 6.16 -7.28
C LEU A 10 -0.85 7.18 -7.47
N LEU A 11 -0.98 8.08 -8.45
CA LEU A 11 0.04 9.05 -8.86
C LEU A 11 -0.42 10.53 -8.79
N ARG A 12 -1.47 10.88 -8.05
CA ARG A 12 -1.42 12.10 -7.19
C ARG A 12 -0.88 11.73 -5.81
N VAL A 13 -1.15 10.49 -5.38
CA VAL A 13 -0.69 9.90 -4.13
C VAL A 13 0.83 9.62 -4.14
N MET A 14 1.44 9.33 -5.30
CA MET A 14 2.91 9.14 -5.42
C MET A 14 3.69 10.30 -6.09
N TRP A 15 3.09 11.18 -6.92
CA TRP A 15 3.86 12.08 -7.81
C TRP A 15 4.29 13.43 -7.18
N ARG A 16 3.59 14.02 -6.20
CA ARG A 16 3.96 15.39 -5.74
C ARG A 16 5.14 15.44 -4.73
N PHE A 17 5.65 14.31 -4.27
CA PHE A 17 6.67 14.24 -3.22
C PHE A 17 7.83 13.35 -3.66
N GLY A 18 9.00 13.97 -3.84
CA GLY A 18 10.25 13.23 -3.98
C GLY A 18 10.44 12.26 -2.81
N ARG A 19 10.91 11.05 -3.12
CA ARG A 19 11.41 10.05 -2.17
C ARG A 19 10.41 9.65 -1.08
N VAL A 20 9.44 8.82 -1.42
CA VAL A 20 8.89 7.84 -0.49
C VAL A 20 9.30 6.47 -1.02
N LEU A 21 10.41 5.96 -0.48
CA LEU A 21 10.83 4.56 -0.65
C LEU A 21 10.08 3.76 0.42
N GLY A 22 9.32 2.72 0.06
CA GLY A 22 8.97 1.63 0.99
C GLY A 22 7.67 1.74 1.79
N ALA A 23 6.64 2.43 1.29
CA ALA A 23 5.37 2.51 2.02
C ALA A 23 4.42 1.34 1.71
N VAL A 24 3.99 0.63 2.75
CA VAL A 24 2.70 -0.09 2.74
C VAL A 24 1.65 0.84 3.33
N LEU A 25 0.63 1.12 2.54
CA LEU A 25 -0.56 1.88 2.91
C LEU A 25 -1.68 0.89 3.25
N ALA A 26 -2.17 0.92 4.48
CA ALA A 26 -3.39 0.21 4.86
C ALA A 26 -4.55 1.22 4.95
N TYR A 27 -5.69 0.91 4.35
CA TYR A 27 -6.84 1.81 4.16
C TYR A 27 -8.15 1.11 4.50
N THR A 28 -9.11 1.86 5.06
CA THR A 28 -10.37 1.36 5.67
C THR A 28 -11.66 1.80 4.93
N SER A 29 -11.61 1.88 3.58
CA SER A 29 -12.74 1.89 2.60
C SER A 29 -12.86 3.16 1.75
N LEU A 30 -12.74 3.02 0.42
CA LEU A 30 -12.73 4.16 -0.54
C LEU A 30 -14.15 4.66 -0.85
N ASP A 31 -15.14 3.81 -0.63
CA ASP A 31 -16.53 4.13 -0.89
C ASP A 31 -17.17 4.92 0.27
N ARG A 32 -16.70 4.81 1.53
CA ARG A 32 -17.34 5.49 2.67
C ARG A 32 -16.76 6.86 2.99
N CYS A 33 -15.52 7.13 2.58
CA CYS A 33 -14.92 8.46 2.72
C CYS A 33 -15.62 9.53 1.87
N TRP A 34 -16.35 9.11 0.82
CA TRP A 34 -16.98 10.00 -0.15
C TRP A 34 -18.46 9.69 -0.43
N ALA A 35 -18.97 8.51 -0.06
CA ALA A 35 -20.40 8.30 0.07
C ALA A 35 -20.90 8.88 1.38
N TYR A 36 -22.09 9.44 1.31
CA TYR A 36 -22.78 10.23 2.32
C TYR A 36 -23.21 9.43 3.57
N ASP A 37 -22.33 8.59 4.14
CA ASP A 37 -22.55 7.92 5.42
C ASP A 37 -21.54 8.43 6.46
N ARG A 38 -22.01 9.38 7.26
CA ARG A 38 -21.22 10.23 8.17
C ARG A 38 -20.81 9.52 9.47
N SER A 39 -20.61 8.21 9.45
CA SER A 39 -20.54 7.40 10.68
C SER A 39 -19.18 6.76 10.99
N VAL A 40 -18.14 6.88 10.12
CA VAL A 40 -16.82 6.27 10.37
C VAL A 40 -15.68 7.26 10.11
N ASN A 41 -14.75 7.35 11.07
CA ASN A 41 -13.49 8.07 10.91
C ASN A 41 -12.54 7.22 10.05
N ASP A 42 -12.57 7.37 8.73
CA ASP A 42 -11.65 6.63 7.86
C ASP A 42 -10.20 7.08 8.10
N VAL A 43 -9.32 6.13 8.42
CA VAL A 43 -7.91 6.39 8.69
C VAL A 43 -7.04 5.70 7.64
N VAL A 44 -6.07 6.44 7.11
CA VAL A 44 -5.00 5.93 6.25
C VAL A 44 -3.74 5.78 7.07
N HIS A 45 -3.25 4.55 7.19
CA HIS A 45 -1.97 4.28 7.84
C HIS A 45 -0.88 4.26 6.79
N ILE A 46 0.00 5.26 6.80
CA ILE A 46 1.21 5.30 5.99
C ILE A 46 2.35 4.73 6.81
N THR A 47 2.83 3.55 6.44
CA THR A 47 3.79 2.81 7.26
C THR A 47 5.14 2.68 6.60
N ASP A 48 6.21 2.81 7.39
CA ASP A 48 7.59 2.71 6.92
C ASP A 48 8.57 2.56 8.12
N ILE A 49 9.87 2.51 7.87
CA ILE A 49 10.90 2.50 8.91
C ILE A 49 10.95 3.83 9.69
N CYS A 50 11.32 3.78 10.96
CA CYS A 50 11.31 4.95 11.86
C CYS A 50 12.07 6.17 11.31
N LYS A 51 13.14 5.93 10.55
CA LYS A 51 14.01 6.97 9.97
C LYS A 51 13.29 7.90 8.99
N VAL A 52 12.25 7.43 8.30
CA VAL A 52 11.56 8.22 7.27
C VAL A 52 10.24 8.82 7.75
N LEU A 53 9.73 8.41 8.92
CA LEU A 53 8.49 8.94 9.49
C LEU A 53 8.48 10.47 9.62
N PRO A 54 9.58 11.18 9.96
CA PRO A 54 9.57 12.64 9.98
C PRO A 54 9.23 13.25 8.62
N LEU A 55 9.74 12.68 7.53
CA LEU A 55 9.45 13.12 6.17
C LEU A 55 7.99 12.83 5.78
N ILE A 56 7.48 11.64 6.13
CA ILE A 56 6.09 11.27 5.86
C ILE A 56 5.14 12.24 6.59
N ASN A 57 5.41 12.52 7.87
CA ASN A 57 4.61 13.48 8.65
C ASN A 57 4.65 14.90 8.06
N GLN A 58 5.82 15.38 7.63
CA GLN A 58 5.92 16.67 6.92
C GLN A 58 5.06 16.71 5.65
N ASN A 59 5.01 15.61 4.90
CA ASN A 59 4.18 15.50 3.70
C ASN A 59 2.68 15.48 4.05
N ILE A 60 2.29 14.72 5.08
CA ILE A 60 0.91 14.69 5.58
C ILE A 60 0.45 16.11 5.96
N GLU A 61 1.28 16.84 6.71
CA GLU A 61 1.00 18.22 7.14
C GLU A 61 0.94 19.20 5.95
N ALA A 62 1.90 19.12 5.03
CA ALA A 62 1.96 19.99 3.86
C ALA A 62 0.74 19.86 2.94
N ASN A 63 0.12 18.67 2.90
CA ASN A 63 -1.12 18.44 2.15
C ASN A 63 -2.39 18.71 2.97
N GLY A 64 -2.26 18.97 4.27
CA GLY A 64 -3.42 19.19 5.15
C GLY A 64 -4.30 17.96 5.34
N ILE A 65 -3.75 16.76 5.18
CA ILE A 65 -4.49 15.48 5.29
C ILE A 65 -4.28 14.78 6.64
N GLY A 66 -3.47 15.35 7.54
CA GLY A 66 -3.24 14.81 8.89
C GLY A 66 -4.35 15.17 9.88
N PRO A 67 -4.36 14.63 11.13
CA PRO A 67 -5.47 14.76 12.07
C PRO A 67 -5.89 16.21 12.41
N LYS A 68 -4.97 17.17 12.30
CA LYS A 68 -5.22 18.60 12.55
C LYS A 68 -5.81 19.30 11.31
N GLN A 69 -6.66 18.62 10.54
CA GLN A 69 -7.28 19.19 9.33
C GLN A 69 -8.04 20.49 9.65
N ARG A 70 -8.24 21.32 8.64
CA ARG A 70 -8.97 22.59 8.78
C ARG A 70 -10.39 22.32 9.30
N LYS A 71 -10.90 23.19 10.18
CA LYS A 71 -12.29 23.11 10.66
C LYS A 71 -13.25 23.00 9.49
N GLY A 72 -14.08 21.95 9.48
CA GLY A 72 -15.04 21.66 8.41
C GLY A 72 -14.60 20.60 7.40
N ALA A 73 -13.42 20.00 7.55
CA ALA A 73 -13.07 18.79 6.82
C ALA A 73 -14.00 17.65 7.25
N SER A 74 -14.74 17.09 6.30
CA SER A 74 -15.79 16.08 6.51
C SER A 74 -15.32 14.66 6.16
N GLU A 75 -14.01 14.45 6.01
CA GLU A 75 -13.41 13.29 5.36
C GLU A 75 -12.30 12.68 6.24
N GLY A 76 -11.88 11.46 5.91
CA GLY A 76 -10.84 10.73 6.62
C GLY A 76 -9.48 11.45 6.68
N PHE A 77 -8.55 10.90 7.47
CA PHE A 77 -7.22 11.47 7.68
C PHE A 77 -6.11 10.43 7.56
N ALA A 78 -4.88 10.90 7.32
CA ALA A 78 -3.69 10.07 7.27
C ALA A 78 -2.85 10.20 8.54
N VAL A 79 -2.25 9.08 8.96
CA VAL A 79 -1.26 9.00 10.03
C VAL A 79 -0.03 8.27 9.53
N ALA A 80 1.14 8.65 10.05
CA ALA A 80 2.38 7.92 9.81
C ALA A 80 2.67 7.01 11.00
N GLU A 81 2.99 5.73 10.75
CA GLU A 81 3.33 4.76 11.80
C GLU A 81 4.55 3.91 11.42
N GLU A 82 5.31 3.45 12.41
CA GLU A 82 6.45 2.56 12.14
C GLU A 82 5.97 1.15 11.78
N LEU A 83 6.47 0.62 10.67
CA LEU A 83 6.38 -0.79 10.32
C LEU A 83 7.62 -1.21 9.52
N GLU A 84 8.61 -1.76 10.21
CA GLU A 84 9.82 -2.32 9.60
C GLU A 84 9.65 -3.83 9.43
N TRP A 85 9.41 -4.28 8.19
CA TRP A 85 9.18 -5.70 7.90
C TRP A 85 10.40 -6.54 8.27
N GLY A 86 10.18 -7.66 8.97
CA GLY A 86 11.25 -8.57 9.39
C GLY A 86 11.97 -8.17 10.68
N LYS A 87 11.70 -6.97 11.21
CA LYS A 87 12.13 -6.59 12.58
C LYS A 87 11.39 -7.42 13.62
N GLU A 88 12.06 -7.79 14.70
CA GLU A 88 11.40 -8.46 15.82
C GLU A 88 10.16 -7.67 16.28
N GLY A 89 9.02 -8.36 16.41
CA GLY A 89 7.77 -7.73 16.83
C GLY A 89 6.91 -7.10 15.71
N TYR A 90 7.35 -7.13 14.44
CA TYR A 90 6.60 -6.47 13.37
C TYR A 90 5.21 -7.08 13.14
N GLU A 91 5.04 -8.40 13.30
CA GLU A 91 3.75 -9.07 13.11
C GLU A 91 2.68 -8.59 14.11
N GLN A 92 3.09 -8.22 15.33
CA GLN A 92 2.19 -7.64 16.34
C GLN A 92 1.70 -6.25 15.91
N VAL A 93 2.58 -5.47 15.27
CA VAL A 93 2.20 -4.17 14.69
C VAL A 93 1.21 -4.40 13.55
N VAL A 94 1.45 -5.38 12.68
CA VAL A 94 0.53 -5.73 11.59
C VAL A 94 -0.82 -6.21 12.12
N ALA A 95 -0.83 -7.08 13.13
CA ALA A 95 -2.06 -7.57 13.75
C ALA A 95 -2.88 -6.43 14.38
N ARG A 96 -2.22 -5.44 15.01
CA ARG A 96 -2.88 -4.23 15.50
C ARG A 96 -3.48 -3.42 14.34
N LEU A 97 -2.76 -3.24 13.25
CA LEU A 97 -3.27 -2.51 12.07
C LEU A 97 -4.46 -3.25 11.41
N ALA A 98 -4.43 -4.59 11.42
CA ALA A 98 -5.49 -5.44 10.90
C ALA A 98 -6.62 -5.73 11.92
N SER A 99 -6.55 -5.17 13.13
CA SER A 99 -7.60 -5.36 14.15
C SER A 99 -8.90 -4.67 13.78
N GLU A 100 -8.81 -3.66 12.91
CA GLU A 100 -9.94 -3.04 12.23
C GLU A 100 -9.99 -3.51 10.76
N PRO A 101 -11.17 -3.58 10.13
CA PRO A 101 -11.29 -4.01 8.74
C PRO A 101 -10.47 -3.13 7.78
N VAL A 102 -9.51 -3.74 7.10
CA VAL A 102 -8.72 -3.09 6.03
C VAL A 102 -9.38 -3.40 4.69
N ASP A 103 -9.83 -2.38 3.98
CA ASP A 103 -10.39 -2.53 2.62
C ASP A 103 -9.30 -2.56 1.57
N TRP A 104 -8.23 -1.79 1.75
CA TRP A 104 -7.11 -1.77 0.81
C TRP A 104 -5.76 -1.87 1.49
N CYS A 105 -4.89 -2.68 0.91
CA CYS A 105 -3.46 -2.71 1.19
C CYS A 105 -2.74 -2.29 -0.09
N LEU A 106 -2.06 -1.15 -0.10
CA LEU A 106 -1.35 -0.63 -1.27
C LEU A 106 0.14 -0.60 -0.96
N ALA A 107 0.96 -1.06 -1.90
CA ALA A 107 2.41 -1.01 -1.77
C ALA A 107 3.03 -0.53 -3.07
N ALA A 108 4.02 0.35 -2.95
CA ALA A 108 4.71 0.92 -4.10
C ALA A 108 6.24 0.85 -3.92
N ASP A 109 6.93 0.31 -4.92
CA ASP A 109 8.39 0.15 -4.95
C ASP A 109 8.97 -0.46 -3.66
N CYS A 110 8.26 -1.46 -3.11
CA CYS A 110 8.65 -2.16 -1.88
C CYS A 110 9.58 -3.37 -2.14
N CYS A 111 9.73 -3.78 -3.41
CA CYS A 111 10.57 -4.89 -3.82
C CYS A 111 11.84 -4.36 -4.50
N TYR A 112 13.01 -4.68 -3.96
CA TYR A 112 14.30 -4.30 -4.55
C TYR A 112 15.35 -5.39 -4.32
N ILE A 113 16.45 -5.29 -5.08
CA ILE A 113 17.63 -6.13 -4.91
C ILE A 113 18.67 -5.36 -4.11
N ASP A 114 19.34 -6.02 -3.17
CA ASP A 114 20.50 -5.48 -2.49
C ASP A 114 21.78 -5.60 -3.36
N GLN A 115 22.93 -5.27 -2.76
CA GLN A 115 24.22 -5.31 -3.45
C GLN A 115 24.69 -6.74 -3.77
N GLU A 116 24.09 -7.75 -3.14
CA GLU A 116 24.46 -9.16 -3.27
C GLU A 116 23.59 -9.90 -4.29
N GLY A 117 22.62 -9.21 -4.91
CA GLY A 117 21.72 -9.82 -5.87
C GLY A 117 20.48 -10.45 -5.23
N ALA A 118 20.28 -10.30 -3.92
CA ALA A 118 19.17 -10.88 -3.18
C ALA A 118 18.04 -9.85 -2.93
N SER A 119 16.84 -10.35 -2.64
CA SER A 119 15.70 -9.51 -2.23
C SER A 119 15.24 -9.89 -0.81
N PRO A 120 16.07 -9.62 0.21
CA PRO A 120 15.88 -10.16 1.57
C PRO A 120 14.61 -9.66 2.24
N SER A 121 14.11 -8.49 1.86
CA SER A 121 12.88 -7.91 2.40
C SER A 121 11.60 -8.48 1.77
N THR A 122 11.68 -9.06 0.56
CA THR A 122 10.48 -9.50 -0.18
C THR A 122 9.63 -10.54 0.57
N PRO A 123 10.20 -11.59 1.20
CA PRO A 123 9.40 -12.53 1.99
C PRO A 123 8.64 -11.86 3.14
N HIS A 124 9.31 -10.97 3.88
CA HIS A 124 8.71 -10.24 5.00
C HIS A 124 7.66 -9.23 4.54
N PHE A 125 7.90 -8.55 3.42
CA PHE A 125 6.96 -7.64 2.77
C PHE A 125 5.69 -8.38 2.34
N VAL A 126 5.81 -9.47 1.59
CA VAL A 126 4.66 -10.26 1.13
C VAL A 126 3.87 -10.81 2.31
N ARG A 127 4.56 -11.31 3.34
CA ARG A 127 3.92 -11.78 4.58
C ARG A 127 3.16 -10.66 5.29
N THR A 128 3.73 -9.45 5.33
CA THR A 128 3.06 -8.26 5.88
C THR A 128 1.76 -7.98 5.12
N CYS A 129 1.79 -7.93 3.79
CA CYS A 129 0.59 -7.74 2.98
C CYS A 129 -0.47 -8.81 3.26
N ALA A 130 -0.06 -10.08 3.35
CA ALA A 130 -0.98 -11.18 3.61
C ALA A 130 -1.63 -11.12 5.01
N LEU A 131 -0.88 -10.68 6.02
CA LEU A 131 -1.41 -10.46 7.38
C LEU A 131 -2.32 -9.23 7.48
N LEU A 132 -2.14 -8.22 6.62
CA LEU A 132 -3.07 -7.09 6.52
C LEU A 132 -4.37 -7.44 5.78
N CYS A 133 -4.37 -8.50 4.98
CA CYS A 133 -5.49 -8.84 4.12
C CYS A 133 -6.50 -9.77 4.82
N GLY A 134 -7.64 -9.19 5.18
CA GLY A 134 -8.85 -9.95 5.53
C GLY A 134 -9.61 -10.46 4.28
N PRO A 135 -10.77 -11.11 4.48
CA PRO A 135 -11.55 -11.74 3.40
C PRO A 135 -12.01 -10.78 2.29
N THR A 136 -12.17 -9.49 2.61
CA THR A 136 -12.65 -8.45 1.70
C THR A 136 -11.57 -7.46 1.27
N THR A 137 -10.35 -7.58 1.81
CA THR A 137 -9.26 -6.65 1.52
C THR A 137 -8.76 -6.83 0.10
N ARG A 138 -8.55 -5.72 -0.60
CA ARG A 138 -7.89 -5.69 -1.90
C ARG A 138 -6.44 -5.25 -1.75
N CYS A 139 -5.51 -6.10 -2.16
CA CYS A 139 -4.09 -5.80 -2.10
C CYS A 139 -3.53 -5.45 -3.48
N LEU A 140 -2.99 -4.24 -3.64
CA LEU A 140 -2.34 -3.79 -4.86
C LEU A 140 -0.85 -3.53 -4.59
N VAL A 141 0.00 -4.15 -5.39
CA VAL A 141 1.45 -3.95 -5.31
C VAL A 141 1.95 -3.45 -6.65
N CYS A 142 2.56 -2.28 -6.69
CA CYS A 142 3.25 -1.78 -7.86
C CYS A 142 4.75 -1.63 -7.62
N PHE A 143 5.53 -1.86 -8.66
CA PHE A 143 6.96 -1.55 -8.65
C PHE A 143 7.52 -1.39 -10.05
N GLU A 144 8.61 -0.63 -10.14
CA GLU A 144 9.44 -0.54 -11.34
C GLU A 144 10.22 -1.85 -11.57
N LEU A 145 10.11 -2.41 -12.78
CA LEU A 145 10.87 -3.56 -13.24
C LEU A 145 12.33 -3.17 -13.50
N ARG A 146 13.14 -3.19 -12.43
CA ARG A 146 14.60 -2.95 -12.50
C ARG A 146 15.41 -4.21 -12.77
N SER A 147 14.84 -5.37 -12.45
CA SER A 147 15.42 -6.69 -12.71
C SER A 147 14.31 -7.73 -12.75
N SER A 148 14.41 -8.69 -13.67
CA SER A 148 13.51 -9.85 -13.73
C SER A 148 13.56 -10.68 -12.45
N GLU A 149 14.66 -10.62 -11.69
CA GLU A 149 14.83 -11.34 -10.44
C GLU A 149 13.92 -10.80 -9.33
N VAL A 150 13.74 -9.47 -9.24
CA VAL A 150 12.79 -8.86 -8.29
C VAL A 150 11.38 -9.40 -8.54
N GLN A 151 10.97 -9.39 -9.81
CA GLN A 151 9.65 -9.87 -10.21
C GLN A 151 9.49 -11.36 -9.91
N ARG A 152 10.51 -12.18 -10.21
CA ARG A 152 10.51 -13.62 -9.95
C ARG A 152 10.32 -13.91 -8.48
N VAL A 153 11.15 -13.32 -7.61
CA VAL A 153 11.09 -13.53 -6.15
C VAL A 153 9.77 -13.02 -5.59
N PHE A 154 9.29 -11.85 -6.03
CA PHE A 154 7.99 -11.33 -5.61
C PHE A 154 6.84 -12.29 -5.95
N VAL A 155 6.75 -12.77 -7.19
CA VAL A 155 5.68 -13.69 -7.61
C VAL A 155 5.79 -15.02 -6.87
N GLU A 156 7.00 -15.52 -6.64
CA GLU A 156 7.24 -16.76 -5.89
C GLU A 156 6.73 -16.64 -4.45
N GLU A 157 7.14 -15.61 -3.72
CA GLU A 157 6.71 -15.36 -2.34
C GLU A 157 5.21 -15.07 -2.27
N ALA A 158 4.68 -14.23 -3.17
CA ALA A 158 3.25 -13.91 -3.21
C ALA A 158 2.39 -15.15 -3.44
N SER A 159 2.85 -16.08 -4.29
CA SER A 159 2.13 -17.34 -4.56
C SER A 159 2.11 -18.28 -3.36
N LYS A 160 3.10 -18.17 -2.44
CA LYS A 160 3.11 -18.90 -1.17
C LYS A 160 2.06 -18.33 -0.19
N ALA A 161 1.87 -17.01 -0.19
CA ALA A 161 1.01 -16.31 0.78
C ALA A 161 -0.43 -16.04 0.32
N PHE A 162 -0.71 -16.03 -1.00
CA PHE A 162 -2.02 -15.72 -1.57
C PHE A 162 -2.53 -16.83 -2.49
N ASN A 163 -3.84 -16.95 -2.62
CA ASN A 163 -4.49 -17.90 -3.53
C ASN A 163 -4.41 -17.44 -4.99
N LYS A 164 -4.42 -16.12 -5.23
CA LYS A 164 -4.34 -15.54 -6.58
C LYS A 164 -3.37 -14.35 -6.58
N VAL A 165 -2.46 -14.37 -7.55
CA VAL A 165 -1.47 -13.33 -7.83
C VAL A 165 -1.63 -12.96 -9.31
N GLU A 166 -2.21 -11.81 -9.60
CA GLU A 166 -2.54 -11.41 -10.97
C GLU A 166 -1.81 -10.13 -11.35
N ARG A 167 -1.04 -10.18 -12.45
CA ARG A 167 -0.50 -8.96 -13.06
C ARG A 167 -1.62 -8.26 -13.82
N LEU A 168 -1.94 -7.03 -13.41
CA LEU A 168 -2.90 -6.21 -14.13
C LEU A 168 -2.27 -5.69 -15.43
N PRO A 169 -3.00 -5.73 -16.56
CA PRO A 169 -2.44 -5.32 -17.83
C PRO A 169 -2.26 -3.79 -17.89
N PRO A 170 -1.20 -3.27 -18.53
CA PRO A 170 -0.98 -1.82 -18.62
C PRO A 170 -2.17 -1.04 -19.21
N HIS A 171 -2.95 -1.65 -20.10
CA HIS A 171 -4.13 -0.98 -20.69
C HIS A 171 -5.30 -0.81 -19.70
N SER A 172 -5.29 -1.48 -18.54
CA SER A 172 -6.27 -1.22 -17.46
C SER A 172 -5.90 0.00 -16.61
N LEU A 173 -4.69 0.53 -16.74
CA LEU A 173 -4.25 1.81 -16.18
C LEU A 173 -4.60 2.91 -17.21
N PRO A 174 -4.85 4.18 -16.88
CA PRO A 174 -5.00 5.23 -17.85
C PRO A 174 -3.64 5.67 -18.33
N LYS A 175 -3.72 6.30 -19.50
CA LYS A 175 -2.61 6.62 -20.38
C LYS A 175 -1.35 7.14 -19.66
N PRO A 176 -1.40 8.08 -18.70
CA PRO A 176 -0.18 8.59 -18.05
C PRO A 176 0.56 7.54 -17.21
N CYS A 177 -0.15 6.52 -16.73
CA CYS A 177 0.39 5.46 -15.88
C CYS A 177 0.70 4.17 -16.66
N GLN A 178 0.42 4.11 -17.98
CA GLN A 178 0.71 2.94 -18.83
C GLN A 178 2.20 2.89 -19.19
N VAL A 179 3.04 2.73 -18.20
CA VAL A 179 4.49 2.69 -18.36
C VAL A 179 4.94 1.23 -18.41
N GLU A 180 5.65 0.84 -19.47
CA GLU A 180 6.00 -0.58 -19.72
C GLU A 180 6.78 -1.23 -18.57
N HIS A 181 7.66 -0.45 -17.94
CA HIS A 181 8.48 -0.91 -16.82
C HIS A 181 7.81 -0.74 -15.46
N ILE A 182 6.55 -0.27 -15.37
CA ILE A 182 5.81 -0.28 -14.11
C ILE A 182 4.88 -1.49 -14.12
N LEU A 183 5.10 -2.39 -13.16
CA LEU A 183 4.25 -3.56 -12.97
C LEU A 183 3.24 -3.26 -11.86
N LEU A 184 2.00 -3.70 -12.06
CA LEU A 184 0.96 -3.67 -11.05
C LEU A 184 0.39 -5.07 -10.87
N TYR A 185 0.31 -5.51 -9.62
CA TYR A 185 -0.22 -6.80 -9.23
C TYR A 185 -1.40 -6.62 -8.28
N GLU A 186 -2.42 -7.46 -8.45
CA GLU A 186 -3.49 -7.67 -7.46
C GLU A 186 -3.26 -9.01 -6.76
N LEU A 187 -3.24 -8.99 -5.43
CA LEU A 187 -3.10 -10.17 -4.57
C LEU A 187 -4.43 -10.40 -3.84
N SER A 188 -4.95 -11.64 -3.87
CA SER A 188 -6.23 -11.97 -3.23
C SER A 188 -6.28 -13.37 -2.63
N GLY A 189 -7.14 -13.51 -1.62
CA GLY A 189 -7.30 -14.75 -0.85
C GLY A 189 -6.04 -15.08 -0.05
N SER A 190 -5.75 -14.28 0.98
CA SER A 190 -4.64 -14.57 1.90
C SER A 190 -4.76 -15.99 2.45
N LYS A 191 -3.65 -16.73 2.43
CA LYS A 191 -3.51 -18.09 3.00
C LYS A 191 -3.08 -18.05 4.46
N LEU A 192 -2.58 -16.90 4.91
CA LEU A 192 -2.22 -16.69 6.30
C LEU A 192 -3.51 -16.39 7.06
N LYS A 193 -3.79 -17.18 8.10
CA LYS A 193 -4.89 -16.88 9.01
C LYS A 193 -4.49 -15.66 9.83
N THR A 194 -5.29 -14.60 9.78
CA THR A 194 -5.35 -13.59 10.83
C THR A 194 -6.13 -14.09 12.02
#